data_AF-Q5HZS8-F1
#
_entry.id   AF-Q5HZS8-F1
#
_cell.length_a   1.000
_cell.length_b   1.000
_cell.length_c   1.000
_cell.angle_alpha   90.00
_cell.angle_beta   90.00
_cell.angle_gamma   90.00
#
_symmetry.space_group_name_H-M   'P 1'
#
loop_
_entity.id
_entity.type
_entity.pdbx_description
1 polymer ?
#
loop_
_entity_poly.entity_id
_entity_poly.type
_entity_poly.pdbx_seq_one_letter_code
_entity_poly.pdbx_strand_id
1 'polypeptide(L)'
;MATSSEEVLLIVKKVRQKKQDGALYLMAERIAWAPEGKDRFIISHTYADIKCQKISPDGKAKVQLQLVLHSGENSNFHFSNDVTAIKERDAVKELLRHFWSCFPVNTLFLEEKVIKMKSNLERFQVTKLRPFQEKLRKQYLGTNLTSHMEEMLQTAYSKFHTWQSRRLIKKT
;
A
#
# COMPACT_ATOMS: atom_id res chain seq x y z
N MET A 1 -13.80 1.66 21.19
CA MET A 1 -12.96 1.96 20.01
C MET A 1 -13.15 0.81 19.04
N ALA A 2 -13.78 1.04 17.89
CA ALA A 2 -14.06 -0.03 16.94
C ALA A 2 -12.73 -0.59 16.42
N THR A 3 -12.48 -1.88 16.66
CA THR A 3 -11.44 -2.62 15.96
C THR A 3 -11.86 -2.66 14.50
N SER A 4 -11.39 -1.72 13.69
CA SER A 4 -11.57 -1.81 12.24
C SER A 4 -10.92 -3.11 11.80
N SER A 5 -11.71 -4.07 11.33
CA SER A 5 -11.18 -5.27 10.67
C SER A 5 -10.31 -4.79 9.51
N GLU A 6 -9.02 -5.06 9.59
CA GLU A 6 -8.09 -4.67 8.54
C GLU A 6 -8.38 -5.49 7.28
N GLU A 7 -8.51 -4.82 6.14
CA GLU A 7 -8.83 -5.47 4.88
C GLU A 7 -7.65 -6.35 4.42
N VAL A 8 -7.89 -7.66 4.35
CA VAL A 8 -6.92 -8.64 3.85
C VAL A 8 -7.15 -8.83 2.35
N LEU A 9 -6.12 -8.52 1.58
CA LEU A 9 -6.16 -8.56 0.12
C LEU A 9 -5.70 -9.91 -0.43
N LEU A 10 -4.71 -10.52 0.21
CA LEU A 10 -4.15 -11.81 -0.18
C LEU A 10 -3.61 -12.56 1.03
N ILE A 11 -3.84 -13.88 1.07
CA ILE A 11 -3.24 -14.79 2.04
C ILE A 11 -2.48 -15.87 1.27
N VAL A 12 -1.20 -16.03 1.60
CA VAL A 12 -0.34 -17.08 1.05
C VAL A 12 0.07 -18.01 2.17
N LYS A 13 -0.36 -19.27 2.11
CA LYS A 13 -0.02 -20.30 3.09
C LYS A 13 1.33 -20.95 2.75
N LYS A 14 1.87 -21.77 3.66
CA LYS A 14 3.16 -22.49 3.48
C LYS A 14 4.33 -21.53 3.18
N VAL A 15 4.33 -20.38 3.86
CA VAL A 15 5.44 -19.41 3.80
C VAL A 15 6.24 -19.52 5.09
N ARG A 16 7.51 -19.90 4.99
CA ARG A 16 8.42 -20.07 6.12
C ARG A 16 9.20 -18.81 6.45
N GLN A 17 9.37 -18.54 7.74
CA GLN A 17 10.32 -17.55 8.25
C GLN A 17 11.15 -18.15 9.38
N LYS A 18 12.48 -17.98 9.36
CA LYS A 18 13.43 -18.56 10.33
C LYS A 18 13.14 -20.03 10.68
N LYS A 19 12.86 -20.86 9.66
CA LYS A 19 12.52 -22.30 9.75
C LYS A 19 11.15 -22.63 10.34
N GLN A 20 10.33 -21.65 10.70
CA GLN A 20 8.96 -21.86 11.16
C GLN A 20 7.98 -21.74 9.99
N ASP A 21 7.02 -22.67 9.91
CA ASP A 21 5.91 -22.65 8.96
C ASP A 21 4.85 -21.62 9.37
N GLY A 22 4.21 -21.02 8.36
CA GLY A 22 3.20 -19.98 8.57
C GLY A 22 2.56 -19.50 7.29
N ALA A 23 1.89 -18.36 7.40
CA ALA A 23 1.19 -17.70 6.31
C ALA A 23 1.57 -16.22 6.23
N LEU A 24 1.72 -15.74 5.00
CA LEU A 24 1.94 -14.34 4.67
C LEU A 24 0.61 -13.69 4.30
N TYR A 25 0.36 -12.51 4.83
CA TYR A 25 -0.85 -11.74 4.66
C TYR A 25 -0.48 -10.40 4.04
N LEU A 26 -1.09 -10.07 2.92
CA LEU A 26 -1.01 -8.73 2.34
C LEU A 26 -2.32 -8.03 2.64
N MET A 27 -2.21 -6.88 3.31
CA MET A 27 -3.32 -6.04 3.73
C MET A 27 -3.24 -4.69 3.01
N ALA A 28 -4.24 -3.84 3.20
CA ALA A 28 -4.28 -2.52 2.57
C ALA A 28 -3.05 -1.64 2.86
N GLU A 29 -2.49 -1.69 4.08
CA GLU A 29 -1.39 -0.78 4.48
C GLU A 29 -0.09 -1.48 4.87
N ARG A 30 -0.11 -2.81 5.01
CA ARG A 30 1.03 -3.59 5.50
C ARG A 30 1.07 -5.00 4.95
N ILE A 31 2.25 -5.58 5.04
CA ILE A 31 2.48 -7.02 4.89
C ILE A 31 2.78 -7.61 6.26
N ALA A 32 2.13 -8.71 6.59
CA ALA A 32 2.26 -9.39 7.87
C ALA A 32 2.48 -10.88 7.69
N TRP A 33 3.13 -11.51 8.66
CA TRP A 33 3.31 -12.96 8.68
C TRP A 33 2.92 -13.51 10.05
N ALA A 34 2.12 -14.57 10.02
CA ALA A 34 1.72 -15.32 11.21
C ALA A 34 2.26 -16.75 11.12
N PRO A 35 2.83 -17.29 12.21
CA PRO A 35 3.21 -18.68 12.27
C PRO A 35 1.97 -19.57 12.32
N GLU A 36 2.09 -20.78 11.80
CA GLU A 36 1.00 -21.74 11.76
C GLU A 36 0.52 -22.07 13.19
N GLY A 37 -0.81 -22.09 13.38
CA GLY A 37 -1.44 -22.35 14.67
C GLY A 37 -1.37 -21.21 15.68
N LYS A 38 -0.99 -19.98 15.30
CA LYS A 38 -1.08 -18.80 16.18
C LYS A 38 -1.97 -17.71 15.60
N ASP A 39 -2.72 -17.05 16.48
CA ASP A 39 -3.66 -15.97 16.13
C ASP A 39 -3.02 -14.57 16.10
N ARG A 40 -1.67 -14.48 16.02
CA ARG A 40 -0.97 -13.20 16.00
C ARG A 40 0.11 -13.14 14.93
N PHE A 41 0.20 -11.97 14.29
CA PHE A 41 1.31 -11.62 13.43
C PHE A 41 2.57 -11.40 14.28
N ILE A 42 3.64 -12.12 13.98
CA ILE A 42 4.95 -11.88 14.63
C ILE A 42 5.89 -11.04 13.77
N ILE A 43 5.58 -10.90 12.49
CA ILE A 43 6.22 -9.95 11.59
C ILE A 43 5.12 -9.11 10.98
N SER A 44 5.30 -7.80 10.97
CA SER A 44 4.35 -6.85 10.42
C SER A 44 5.12 -5.61 9.98
N HIS A 45 5.15 -5.36 8.68
CA HIS A 45 5.82 -4.20 8.08
C HIS A 45 4.80 -3.35 7.35
N THR A 46 4.70 -2.07 7.71
CA THR A 46 3.94 -1.15 6.87
C THR A 46 4.64 -1.04 5.52
N TYR A 47 3.89 -0.84 4.43
CA TYR A 47 4.52 -0.66 3.13
C TYR A 47 5.49 0.52 3.14
N ALA A 48 5.23 1.53 3.98
CA ALA A 48 6.06 2.70 4.12
C ALA A 48 7.48 2.45 4.67
N ASP A 49 7.66 1.35 5.41
CA ASP A 49 8.95 1.00 5.99
C ASP A 49 9.80 0.16 5.04
N ILE A 50 9.21 -0.35 3.95
CA ILE A 50 9.92 -1.18 2.98
C ILE A 50 10.67 -0.29 1.99
N LYS A 51 11.98 -0.54 1.87
CA LYS A 51 12.87 0.10 0.91
C LYS A 51 12.81 -0.57 -0.46
N CYS A 52 12.90 -1.90 -0.50
CA CYS A 52 12.76 -2.69 -1.72
C CYS A 52 12.49 -4.17 -1.42
N GLN A 53 12.01 -4.92 -2.41
CA GLN A 53 12.08 -6.39 -2.43
C GLN A 53 13.23 -6.89 -3.28
N LYS A 54 13.69 -8.07 -2.94
CA LYS A 54 14.50 -8.94 -3.78
C LYS A 54 13.84 -10.31 -3.83
N ILE A 55 13.91 -10.98 -4.97
CA ILE A 55 13.51 -12.38 -5.11
C ILE A 55 14.73 -13.26 -5.32
N SER A 56 14.63 -14.53 -4.92
CA SER A 56 15.62 -15.53 -5.30
C SER A 56 15.69 -15.65 -6.83
N PRO A 57 16.89 -15.78 -7.42
CA PRO A 57 17.04 -16.07 -8.85
C PRO A 57 16.30 -17.35 -9.25
N ASP A 58 15.89 -17.42 -10.51
CA ASP A 58 15.24 -18.62 -11.04
C ASP A 58 16.20 -19.81 -11.04
N GLY A 59 15.67 -21.02 -10.82
CA GLY A 59 16.46 -22.24 -10.69
C GLY A 59 17.13 -22.47 -9.33
N LYS A 60 17.00 -21.55 -8.36
CA LYS A 60 17.45 -21.79 -6.97
C LYS A 60 16.51 -22.74 -6.24
N ALA A 61 17.09 -23.64 -5.44
CA ALA A 61 16.35 -24.62 -4.63
C ALA A 61 15.43 -24.01 -3.56
N LYS A 62 15.61 -22.72 -3.22
CA LYS A 62 14.74 -22.00 -2.27
C LYS A 62 14.07 -20.84 -2.98
N VAL A 63 12.74 -20.88 -3.05
CA VAL A 63 11.92 -19.80 -3.64
C VAL A 63 11.67 -18.76 -2.56
N GLN A 64 12.34 -17.61 -2.64
CA GLN A 64 12.32 -16.63 -1.55
C GLN A 64 11.99 -15.21 -2.01
N LEU A 65 11.34 -14.47 -1.13
CA LEU A 65 11.17 -13.02 -1.18
C LEU A 65 11.86 -12.41 0.04
N GLN A 66 12.73 -11.43 -0.19
CA GLN A 66 13.38 -10.65 0.85
C GLN A 66 12.84 -9.23 0.80
N LEU A 67 12.33 -8.74 1.93
CA LEU A 67 12.04 -7.32 2.13
C LEU A 67 13.24 -6.67 2.81
N VAL A 68 13.71 -5.56 2.26
CA VAL A 68 14.72 -4.69 2.87
C VAL A 68 14.00 -3.47 3.42
N LEU A 69 14.17 -3.18 4.70
CA LEU A 69 13.55 -2.04 5.37
C LEU A 69 14.46 -0.81 5.33
N HIS A 70 13.89 0.38 5.50
CA HIS A 70 14.68 1.62 5.66
C HIS A 70 15.51 1.63 6.95
N SER A 71 15.13 0.83 7.95
CA SER A 71 15.92 0.61 9.18
C SER A 71 17.22 -0.17 8.94
N GLY A 72 17.41 -0.74 7.75
CA GLY A 72 18.53 -1.64 7.42
C GLY A 72 18.25 -3.11 7.74
N GLU A 73 17.15 -3.42 8.43
CA GLU A 73 16.72 -4.79 8.68
C GLU A 73 16.21 -5.48 7.41
N ASN A 74 16.21 -6.81 7.44
CA ASN A 74 15.63 -7.62 6.39
C ASN A 74 14.67 -8.68 6.93
N SER A 75 13.65 -8.99 6.14
CA SER A 75 12.73 -10.09 6.40
C SER A 75 12.68 -11.01 5.20
N ASN A 76 13.03 -12.27 5.42
CA ASN A 76 13.11 -13.30 4.38
C ASN A 76 11.94 -14.27 4.52
N PHE A 77 11.17 -14.42 3.44
CA PHE A 77 10.03 -15.31 3.33
C PHE A 77 10.34 -16.40 2.32
N HIS A 78 10.30 -17.65 2.77
CA HIS A 78 10.52 -18.81 1.92
C HIS A 78 9.19 -19.46 1.57
N PHE A 79 8.83 -19.42 0.29
CA PHE A 79 7.64 -20.08 -0.23
C PHE A 79 7.95 -21.56 -0.37
N SER A 80 7.36 -22.38 0.50
CA SER A 80 7.67 -23.81 0.63
C SER A 80 6.63 -24.72 -0.02
N ASN A 81 5.71 -24.15 -0.80
CA ASN A 81 4.76 -24.93 -1.57
C ASN A 81 5.40 -25.42 -2.88
N ASP A 82 5.74 -26.70 -2.95
CA ASP A 82 6.49 -27.29 -4.08
C ASP A 82 5.83 -27.09 -5.46
N VAL A 83 4.51 -26.89 -5.51
CA VAL A 83 3.77 -26.74 -6.75
C VAL A 83 3.59 -25.27 -7.16
N THR A 84 3.32 -24.39 -6.19
CA THR A 84 2.88 -23.01 -6.47
C THR A 84 3.84 -21.94 -5.98
N ALA A 85 4.95 -22.29 -5.31
CA ALA A 85 5.84 -21.33 -4.66
C ALA A 85 6.32 -20.21 -5.59
N ILE A 86 6.71 -20.53 -6.83
CA ILE A 86 7.18 -19.52 -7.81
C ILE A 86 6.04 -18.57 -8.16
N LYS A 87 4.86 -19.13 -8.50
CA LYS A 87 3.67 -18.35 -8.87
C LYS A 87 3.21 -17.45 -7.72
N GLU A 88 3.17 -17.98 -6.49
CA GLU A 88 2.78 -17.24 -5.29
C GLU A 88 3.78 -16.13 -4.94
N ARG A 89 5.09 -16.42 -4.99
CA ARG A 89 6.15 -15.42 -4.81
C ARG A 89 6.02 -14.29 -5.83
N ASP A 90 5.82 -14.63 -7.10
CA ASP A 90 5.71 -13.64 -8.16
C ASP A 90 4.42 -12.83 -8.07
N ALA A 91 3.29 -13.44 -7.71
CA ALA A 91 2.06 -12.72 -7.40
C ALA A 91 2.26 -11.73 -6.25
N VAL A 92 2.89 -12.15 -5.14
CA VAL A 92 3.23 -11.27 -4.01
C VAL A 92 4.17 -10.14 -4.45
N LYS A 93 5.22 -10.45 -5.21
CA LYS A 93 6.17 -9.47 -5.76
C LYS A 93 5.45 -8.42 -6.62
N GLU A 94 4.57 -8.85 -7.52
CA GLU A 94 3.82 -7.95 -8.39
C GLU A 94 2.82 -7.11 -7.62
N LEU A 95 2.10 -7.71 -6.65
CA LEU A 95 1.17 -6.98 -5.80
C LEU A 95 1.92 -5.91 -4.98
N LEU A 96 3.04 -6.28 -4.35
CA LEU A 96 3.90 -5.34 -3.64
C LEU A 96 4.45 -4.25 -4.56
N ARG A 97 4.85 -4.59 -5.80
CA ARG A 97 5.27 -3.59 -6.80
C ARG A 97 4.16 -2.60 -7.12
N HIS A 98 2.92 -3.07 -7.29
CA HIS A 98 1.77 -2.21 -7.51
C HIS A 98 1.48 -1.32 -6.30
N PHE A 99 1.53 -1.88 -5.08
CA PHE A 99 1.40 -1.10 -3.85
C PHE A 99 2.51 -0.06 -3.71
N TRP A 100 3.75 -0.40 -4.06
CA TRP A 100 4.90 0.53 -4.02
C TRP A 100 4.89 1.60 -5.09
N SER A 101 4.28 1.34 -6.24
CA SER A 101 4.02 2.39 -7.22
C SER A 101 3.11 3.48 -6.66
N CYS A 102 2.42 3.19 -5.55
CA CYS A 102 1.51 4.08 -4.84
C CYS A 102 2.08 4.55 -3.48
N PHE A 103 2.84 3.73 -2.73
CA PHE A 103 3.32 4.03 -1.38
C PHE A 103 4.55 3.21 -0.94
N PRO A 104 5.52 3.77 -0.20
CA PRO A 104 5.60 5.13 0.26
C PRO A 104 6.19 6.05 -0.81
N VAL A 105 5.82 7.31 -0.69
CA VAL A 105 6.38 8.41 -1.46
C VAL A 105 7.78 8.74 -0.91
N ASN A 106 8.74 7.84 -1.12
CA ASN A 106 10.09 7.87 -0.53
C ASN A 106 11.21 8.09 -1.55
N THR A 107 10.86 8.25 -2.82
CA THR A 107 11.78 8.61 -3.90
C THR A 107 11.37 9.96 -4.48
N LEU A 108 12.34 10.78 -4.90
CA LEU A 108 12.08 12.08 -5.54
C LEU A 108 11.04 11.98 -6.66
N PHE A 109 11.12 10.93 -7.48
CA PHE A 109 10.14 10.65 -8.53
C PHE A 109 8.70 10.46 -8.01
N LEU A 110 8.52 9.69 -6.92
CA LEU A 110 7.20 9.51 -6.32
C LEU A 110 6.73 10.79 -5.62
N GLU A 111 7.64 11.56 -5.01
CA GLU A 111 7.31 12.87 -4.43
C GLU A 111 6.76 13.82 -5.50
N GLU A 112 7.46 13.95 -6.62
CA GLU A 112 7.01 14.73 -7.78
C GLU A 112 5.66 14.23 -8.30
N LYS A 113 5.47 12.91 -8.39
CA LYS A 113 4.21 12.29 -8.84
C LYS A 113 3.04 12.64 -7.91
N VAL A 114 3.25 12.59 -6.60
CA VAL A 114 2.21 12.88 -5.60
C VAL A 114 1.90 14.38 -5.51
N ILE A 115 2.92 15.24 -5.64
CA ILE A 115 2.73 16.69 -5.78
C ILE A 115 1.95 17.01 -7.06
N LYS A 116 2.34 16.41 -8.20
CA LYS A 116 1.65 16.58 -9.49
C LYS A 116 0.22 16.07 -9.43
N MET A 117 -0.03 14.96 -8.75
CA MET A 117 -1.38 14.43 -8.54
C MET A 117 -2.25 15.41 -7.75
N LYS A 118 -1.73 16.00 -6.67
CA LYS A 118 -2.42 17.04 -5.90
C LYS A 118 -2.79 18.23 -6.79
N SER A 119 -1.85 18.74 -7.59
CA SER A 119 -2.12 19.84 -8.54
C SER A 119 -3.16 19.47 -9.61
N ASN A 120 -3.14 18.24 -10.12
CA ASN A 120 -4.14 17.76 -11.07
C ASN A 120 -5.55 17.71 -10.44
N LEU A 121 -5.65 17.23 -9.20
CA LEU A 121 -6.92 17.19 -8.46
C LEU A 121 -7.46 18.59 -8.18
N GLU A 122 -6.61 19.54 -7.77
CA GLU A 122 -7.01 20.95 -7.61
C GLU A 122 -7.52 21.55 -8.92
N ARG A 123 -6.80 21.31 -10.02
CA ARG A 123 -7.23 21.76 -11.34
C ARG A 123 -8.58 21.16 -11.72
N PHE A 124 -8.80 19.86 -11.49
CA PHE A 124 -10.09 19.21 -11.73
C PHE A 124 -11.20 19.86 -10.89
N GLN A 125 -10.95 20.07 -9.59
CA GLN A 125 -11.91 20.70 -8.68
C GLN A 125 -12.30 22.11 -9.15
N VAL A 126 -11.32 22.93 -9.54
CA VAL A 126 -11.55 24.31 -10.02
C VAL A 126 -12.24 24.34 -11.38
N THR A 127 -11.77 23.54 -12.33
CA THR A 127 -12.15 23.70 -13.75
C THR A 127 -13.34 22.85 -14.16
N LYS A 128 -13.66 21.81 -13.41
CA LYS A 128 -14.74 20.86 -13.73
C LYS A 128 -15.79 20.80 -12.62
N LEU A 129 -15.36 20.48 -11.39
CA LEU A 129 -16.31 20.20 -10.31
C LEU A 129 -17.07 21.46 -9.86
N ARG A 130 -16.37 22.56 -9.57
CA ARG A 130 -16.99 23.83 -9.15
C ARG A 130 -17.96 24.41 -10.19
N PRO A 131 -17.60 24.51 -11.49
CA PRO A 131 -18.54 24.96 -12.52
C PRO A 131 -19.76 24.05 -12.66
N PHE A 132 -19.60 22.75 -12.44
CA PHE A 132 -20.72 21.80 -12.45
C PHE A 132 -21.64 22.02 -11.25
N GLN A 133 -21.10 22.19 -10.04
CA GLN A 133 -21.86 22.53 -8.84
C GLN A 133 -22.64 23.84 -9.01
N GLU A 134 -22.01 24.86 -9.62
CA GLU A 134 -22.67 26.14 -9.85
C GLU A 134 -23.82 26.04 -10.87
N LYS A 135 -23.65 25.22 -11.92
CA LYS A 135 -24.75 24.90 -12.86
C LYS A 135 -25.91 24.21 -12.16
N LEU A 136 -25.64 23.21 -11.32
CA LEU A 136 -26.67 22.51 -10.54
C LEU A 136 -27.41 23.47 -9.61
N ARG A 137 -26.69 24.36 -8.93
CA ARG A 137 -27.27 25.39 -8.04
C ARG A 137 -28.19 26.35 -8.80
N LYS A 138 -27.78 26.80 -9.99
CA LYS A 138 -28.58 27.68 -10.85
C LYS A 138 -29.85 27.02 -11.38
N GLN A 139 -29.83 25.70 -11.55
CA GLN A 139 -30.98 24.92 -12.02
C GLN A 139 -31.91 24.47 -10.88
N TYR A 140 -31.69 24.94 -9.64
CA TYR A 140 -32.40 24.47 -8.43
C TYR A 140 -32.40 22.94 -8.28
N LEU A 141 -31.41 22.27 -8.85
CA LEU A 141 -31.18 20.84 -8.66
C LEU A 141 -30.51 20.65 -7.29
N GLY A 142 -31.32 20.78 -6.24
CA GLY A 142 -30.93 20.52 -4.87
C GLY A 142 -30.78 19.03 -4.66
N THR A 143 -29.58 18.48 -4.85
CA THR A 143 -29.22 17.16 -4.30
C THR A 143 -27.71 16.96 -4.32
N ASN A 144 -27.25 16.12 -3.41
CA ASN A 144 -25.86 15.73 -3.09
C ASN A 144 -25.10 15.03 -4.24
N LEU A 145 -25.41 15.34 -5.50
CA LEU A 145 -24.89 14.69 -6.70
C LEU A 145 -23.36 14.78 -6.83
N THR A 146 -22.76 15.80 -6.21
CA THR A 146 -21.30 15.99 -6.18
C THR A 146 -20.67 15.68 -4.83
N SER A 147 -21.47 15.41 -3.79
CA SER A 147 -20.95 15.30 -2.42
C SER A 147 -19.96 14.17 -2.25
N HIS A 148 -20.20 13.02 -2.89
CA HIS A 148 -19.25 11.91 -2.86
C HIS A 148 -17.91 12.26 -3.55
N MET A 149 -17.96 12.94 -4.70
CA MET A 149 -16.74 13.41 -5.38
C MET A 149 -15.95 14.39 -4.51
N GLU A 150 -16.64 15.24 -3.75
CA GLU A 150 -16.02 16.17 -2.82
C GLU A 150 -15.38 15.45 -1.62
N GLU A 151 -16.04 14.44 -1.05
CA GLU A 151 -15.49 13.59 0.01
C GLU A 151 -14.24 12.83 -0.45
N MET A 152 -14.26 12.28 -1.67
CA MET A 152 -13.10 11.62 -2.27
C MET A 152 -11.92 12.58 -2.43
N LEU A 153 -12.17 13.82 -2.89
CA LEU A 153 -11.14 14.86 -3.00
C LEU A 153 -10.59 15.24 -1.63
N GLN A 154 -11.44 15.45 -0.62
CA GLN A 154 -11.01 15.78 0.74
C GLN A 154 -10.17 14.67 1.37
N THR A 155 -10.54 13.41 1.14
CA THR A 155 -9.77 12.25 1.58
C THR A 155 -8.38 12.24 0.92
N ALA A 156 -8.31 12.49 -0.38
CA ALA A 156 -7.05 12.58 -1.12
C ALA A 156 -6.16 13.73 -0.60
N TYR A 157 -6.73 14.91 -0.34
CA TYR A 157 -6.00 16.04 0.22
C TYR A 157 -5.52 15.78 1.65
N SER A 158 -6.33 15.14 2.48
CA SER A 158 -5.96 14.77 3.85
C SER A 158 -4.80 13.78 3.88
N LYS A 159 -4.81 12.79 2.98
CA LYS A 159 -3.70 11.84 2.79
C LYS A 159 -2.42 12.56 2.32
N PHE A 160 -2.54 13.47 1.35
CA PHE A 160 -1.41 14.29 0.89
C PHE A 160 -0.83 15.16 2.02
N HIS A 161 -1.68 15.84 2.78
CA HIS A 161 -1.24 16.70 3.88
C HIS A 161 -0.55 15.89 4.98
N THR A 162 -1.12 14.74 5.37
CA THR A 162 -0.51 13.83 6.35
C THR A 162 0.88 13.36 5.88
N TRP A 163 1.02 13.01 4.60
CA TRP A 163 2.32 12.69 4.02
C TRP A 163 3.29 13.88 4.05
N GLN A 164 2.85 15.06 3.63
CA GLN A 164 3.68 16.27 3.56
C GLN A 164 4.19 16.68 4.95
N SER A 165 3.33 16.64 5.97
CA SER A 165 3.68 16.97 7.35
C SER A 165 4.70 15.99 7.94
N ARG A 166 4.53 14.68 7.71
CA ARG A 166 5.52 13.66 8.10
C ARG A 166 6.89 13.87 7.42
N ARG A 167 6.91 14.40 6.19
CA ARG A 167 8.15 14.73 5.47
C ARG A 167 8.90 15.90 6.11
N LEU A 168 8.20 16.95 6.54
CA LEU A 168 8.82 18.14 7.15
C LEU A 168 9.48 17.80 8.49
N ILE A 169 8.85 16.93 9.28
CA ILE A 169 9.40 16.47 10.58
C ILE A 169 10.70 15.67 10.40
N LYS A 170 10.86 14.92 9.30
CA LYS A 170 12.08 14.14 9.02
C LYS A 170 13.27 14.97 8.50
N LYS A 171 13.07 16.25 8.17
CA LYS A 171 14.12 17.17 7.68
C LYS A 171 14.69 18.09 8.77
N THR A 172 14.18 17.98 9.99
CA THR A 172 14.68 18.68 11.20
C THR A 172 15.46 17.69 12.05
#